data_AF-Q9SEF3-F1
#
_entry.id   AF-Q9SEF3-F1
#
_cell.length_a   1.000
_cell.length_b   1.000
_cell.length_c   1.000
_cell.angle_alpha   90.00
_cell.angle_beta   90.00
_cell.angle_gamma   90.00
#
_symmetry.space_group_name_H-M   'P 1'
#
loop_
_entity.id
_entity.type
_entity.pdbx_description
1 polymer ?
#
loop_
_entity_poly.entity_id
_entity_poly.type
_entity_poly.pdbx_seq_one_letter_code
_entity_poly.pdbx_strand_id
1 'polypeptide(L)'
;LLVLDDVWNDDERKWGDVLKPLLCSVGGPGSVILVTCRSKQVASIMCTVKPHELVFLNEEDSWELFSDKAFSNGVEEQAELASRQWVSPSEGVLSINAGGFLLL
;
A
#
# COMPACT_ATOMS: atom_id res chain seq x y z
N LEU A 1 12.30 -2.28 -16.15
CA LEU A 1 11.48 -1.95 -14.96
C LEU A 1 12.11 -2.63 -13.76
N LEU A 2 12.45 -1.87 -12.74
CA LEU A 2 12.86 -2.38 -11.43
C LEU A 2 11.73 -2.03 -10.45
N VAL A 3 11.33 -2.98 -9.59
CA VAL A 3 10.33 -2.74 -8.55
C VAL A 3 10.98 -2.93 -7.19
N LEU A 4 10.96 -1.88 -6.37
CA LEU A 4 11.38 -1.92 -4.97
C LEU A 4 10.11 -1.94 -4.11
N ASP A 5 9.70 -3.15 -3.72
CA ASP A 5 8.45 -3.34 -2.99
C ASP A 5 8.64 -3.22 -1.48
N ASP A 6 7.67 -2.60 -0.81
CA ASP A 6 7.52 -2.46 0.64
C ASP A 6 8.79 -1.96 1.35
N VAL A 7 9.22 -0.76 0.98
CA VAL A 7 10.38 -0.07 1.56
C VAL A 7 10.04 0.66 2.86
N TRP A 8 10.75 0.33 3.96
CA TRP A 8 10.48 0.82 5.33
C TRP A 8 11.63 1.59 5.97
N ASN A 9 12.81 1.63 5.35
CA ASN A 9 13.92 2.41 5.88
C ASN A 9 13.70 3.88 5.53
N ASP A 10 13.72 4.78 6.51
CA ASP A 10 13.41 6.20 6.31
C ASP A 10 14.63 7.12 6.43
N ASP A 11 15.85 6.55 6.36
CA ASP A 11 17.09 7.33 6.38
C ASP A 11 17.21 8.19 5.11
N GLU A 12 16.97 9.49 5.26
CA GLU A 12 16.98 10.45 4.15
C GLU A 12 18.29 10.47 3.39
N ARG A 13 19.42 10.41 4.11
CA ARG A 13 20.74 10.48 3.48
C ARG A 13 21.01 9.25 2.66
N LYS A 14 20.63 8.08 3.19
CA LYS A 14 20.74 6.83 2.44
C LYS A 14 19.93 6.89 1.15
N TRP A 15 18.70 7.39 1.18
CA TRP A 15 17.87 7.47 -0.02
C TRP A 15 18.30 8.57 -0.99
N GLY A 16 18.58 9.78 -0.48
CA GLY A 16 18.89 10.95 -1.29
C GLY A 16 20.31 10.97 -1.82
N ASP A 17 21.29 10.67 -0.98
CA ASP A 17 22.71 10.84 -1.31
C ASP A 17 23.33 9.59 -1.93
N VAL A 18 22.78 8.40 -1.63
CA VAL A 18 23.36 7.11 -2.04
C VAL A 18 22.46 6.38 -3.03
N LEU A 19 21.24 6.01 -2.62
CA LEU A 19 20.41 5.09 -3.42
C LEU A 19 19.86 5.75 -4.67
N LYS A 20 19.30 6.97 -4.58
CA LYS A 20 18.72 7.64 -5.75
C LYS A 20 19.75 7.85 -6.87
N PRO A 21 20.96 8.41 -6.63
CA PRO A 21 21.95 8.56 -7.69
C PRO A 21 22.40 7.24 -8.29
N LEU A 22 22.65 6.23 -7.44
CA LEU A 22 23.07 4.90 -7.90
C LEU A 22 22.01 4.27 -8.81
N LEU A 23 20.75 4.25 -8.37
CA LEU A 23 19.64 3.68 -9.11
C LEU A 23 19.39 4.41 -10.44
N CYS A 24 19.50 5.74 -10.45
CA CYS A 24 19.39 6.53 -11.67
C CYS A 24 20.57 6.32 -12.64
N SER A 25 21.76 5.93 -12.15
CA SER A 25 22.94 5.71 -13.00
C SER A 25 22.95 4.37 -13.76
N VAL A 26 22.20 3.37 -13.27
CA VAL A 26 22.22 2.01 -13.84
C VAL A 26 21.25 1.87 -15.02
N GLY A 27 20.21 2.70 -15.07
CA GLY A 27 19.17 2.65 -16.10
C GLY A 27 19.53 3.41 -17.38
N GLY A 28 19.25 2.80 -18.55
CA GLY A 28 19.26 3.50 -19.84
C GLY A 28 17.96 4.28 -20.10
N PRO A 29 17.88 5.07 -21.18
CA PRO A 29 16.65 5.79 -21.55
C PRO A 29 15.42 4.87 -21.59
N GLY A 30 14.32 5.30 -20.97
CA GLY A 30 13.09 4.50 -20.83
C GLY A 30 13.09 3.52 -19.67
N SER A 31 14.15 3.46 -18.87
CA SER A 31 14.15 2.69 -17.62
C SER A 31 13.23 3.35 -16.58
N VAL A 32 12.43 2.52 -15.91
CA VAL A 32 11.50 2.95 -14.86
C VAL A 32 11.83 2.17 -13.58
N ILE A 33 11.79 2.86 -12.44
CA ILE A 33 11.94 2.29 -11.11
C ILE A 33 10.66 2.58 -10.36
N LEU A 34 9.90 1.53 -10.10
CA LEU A 34 8.69 1.60 -9.29
C LEU A 34 9.06 1.34 -7.85
N VAL A 35 8.75 2.26 -6.94
CA VAL A 35 9.01 2.08 -5.51
C VAL A 35 7.68 2.09 -4.77
N THR A 36 7.44 1.07 -3.94
CA THR A 36 6.35 1.11 -2.96
C THR A 36 6.92 1.26 -1.57
N CYS A 37 6.35 2.19 -0.79
CA CYS A 37 6.83 2.50 0.56
C CYS A 37 5.68 3.00 1.41
N ARG A 38 5.84 3.04 2.73
CA ARG A 38 4.86 3.66 3.66
C ARG A 38 5.22 5.09 4.02
N SER A 39 6.49 5.46 3.82
CA SER A 39 7.04 6.74 4.22
C SER A 39 6.87 7.80 3.13
N LYS A 40 6.11 8.86 3.44
CA LYS A 40 5.96 10.04 2.57
C LYS A 40 7.31 10.73 2.29
N GLN A 41 8.24 10.62 3.22
CA GLN A 41 9.57 11.20 3.14
C GLN A 41 10.43 10.47 2.11
N VAL A 42 10.51 9.14 2.20
CA VAL A 42 11.18 8.30 1.19
C VAL A 42 10.54 8.53 -0.19
N ALA A 43 9.21 8.61 -0.24
CA ALA A 43 8.50 8.94 -1.47
C ALA A 43 8.93 10.27 -2.08
N SER A 44 8.96 11.33 -1.29
CA SER A 44 9.38 12.66 -1.76
C SER A 44 10.84 12.69 -2.21
N ILE A 45 11.71 11.90 -1.59
CA ILE A 45 13.13 11.84 -1.95
C ILE A 45 13.31 11.10 -3.26
N MET A 46 12.71 9.91 -3.39
CA MET A 46 12.92 9.02 -4.53
C MET A 46 12.18 9.44 -5.79
N CYS A 47 11.04 10.12 -5.63
CA CYS A 47 10.18 10.41 -6.76
C CYS A 47 10.85 11.31 -7.81
N THR A 48 10.57 11.01 -9.07
CA THR A 48 10.89 11.88 -10.22
C THR A 48 9.64 12.55 -10.78
N VAL A 49 8.47 12.03 -10.43
CA VAL A 49 7.13 12.60 -10.67
C VAL A 49 6.38 12.75 -9.35
N LYS A 50 5.15 13.29 -9.37
CA LYS A 50 4.33 13.38 -8.15
C LYS A 50 4.08 11.97 -7.57
N PRO A 51 4.39 11.71 -6.29
CA PRO A 51 4.05 10.44 -5.63
C PRO A 51 2.56 10.12 -5.71
N HIS A 52 2.22 8.85 -5.91
CA HIS A 52 0.85 8.38 -5.83
C HIS A 52 0.60 7.80 -4.44
N GLU A 53 -0.23 8.49 -3.65
CA GLU A 53 -0.72 8.01 -2.35
C GLU A 53 -1.88 7.07 -2.61
N LEU A 54 -1.74 5.78 -2.25
CA LEU A 54 -2.88 4.88 -2.29
C LEU A 54 -3.85 5.29 -1.18
N VAL A 55 -5.10 5.45 -1.56
CA VAL A 55 -6.18 5.74 -0.64
C VAL A 55 -6.72 4.44 -0.06
N PHE A 56 -7.18 4.50 1.19
CA PHE A 56 -7.93 3.40 1.77
C PHE A 56 -9.24 3.19 1.01
N LEU A 57 -9.67 1.93 0.93
CA LEU A 57 -11.01 1.59 0.47
C LEU A 57 -12.03 2.19 1.44
N ASN A 58 -13.21 2.53 0.93
CA ASN A 58 -14.34 2.88 1.80
C ASN A 58 -14.83 1.62 2.54
N GLU A 59 -15.77 1.79 3.47
CA GLU A 59 -16.25 0.70 4.32
C GLU A 59 -16.95 -0.38 3.49
N GLU A 60 -17.76 0.03 2.51
CA GLU A 60 -18.50 -0.87 1.63
C GLU A 60 -17.56 -1.74 0.77
N ASP A 61 -16.60 -1.12 0.09
CA ASP A 61 -15.61 -1.79 -0.76
C ASP A 61 -14.67 -2.66 0.08
N SER A 62 -14.30 -2.21 1.29
CA SER A 62 -13.50 -3.00 2.23
C SER A 62 -14.26 -4.25 2.69
N TRP A 63 -15.56 -4.09 2.97
CA TRP A 63 -16.43 -5.19 3.38
C TRP A 63 -16.67 -6.17 2.24
N GLU A 64 -16.90 -5.70 1.01
CA GLU A 64 -17.04 -6.55 -0.17
C GLU A 64 -15.77 -7.35 -0.41
N LEU A 65 -14.60 -6.71 -0.39
CA LEU A 65 -13.31 -7.38 -0.57
C LEU A 65 -13.06 -8.41 0.54
N PHE A 66 -13.33 -8.05 1.79
CA PHE A 66 -13.20 -8.97 2.91
C PHE A 66 -14.16 -10.15 2.76
N SER A 67 -15.42 -9.89 2.42
CA SER A 67 -16.45 -10.91 2.31
C SER A 67 -16.16 -11.88 1.16
N ASP A 68 -15.71 -11.38 0.01
CA ASP A 68 -15.22 -12.21 -1.10
C ASP A 68 -14.11 -13.14 -0.64
N LYS A 69 -13.12 -12.64 0.11
CA LYS A 69 -11.97 -13.45 0.54
C LYS A 69 -12.26 -14.39 1.72
N ALA A 70 -13.06 -13.96 2.68
CA ALA A 70 -13.37 -14.72 3.88
C ALA A 70 -14.48 -15.76 3.64
N PHE A 71 -15.41 -15.48 2.73
CA PHE A 71 -16.62 -16.28 2.52
C PHE A 71 -16.79 -16.79 1.08
N SER A 72 -15.71 -16.82 0.26
CA SER A 72 -15.71 -17.33 -1.12
C SER A 72 -16.31 -18.73 -1.31
N ASN A 73 -16.42 -19.51 -0.24
CA ASN A 73 -16.88 -20.91 -0.26
C ASN A 73 -18.37 -21.07 0.13
N GLY A 74 -19.18 -20.00 0.03
CA GLY A 74 -20.64 -20.12 0.08
C GLY A 74 -21.25 -20.15 1.48
N VAL A 75 -20.67 -19.43 2.44
CA VAL A 75 -21.27 -19.27 3.77
C VAL A 75 -21.97 -17.92 3.87
N GLU A 76 -23.02 -17.76 3.05
CA GLU A 76 -23.86 -16.55 3.00
C GLU A 76 -24.48 -16.22 4.37
N GLU A 77 -24.73 -17.25 5.20
CA GLU A 77 -25.23 -17.12 6.57
C GLU A 77 -24.18 -16.57 7.56
N GLN A 78 -22.87 -16.73 7.30
CA GLN A 78 -21.82 -16.17 8.17
C GLN A 78 -21.46 -14.72 7.82
N ALA A 79 -21.66 -14.31 6.57
CA ALA A 79 -21.50 -12.91 6.18
C ALA A 79 -22.54 -12.00 6.85
N GLU A 80 -23.80 -12.44 6.97
CA GLU A 80 -24.85 -11.70 7.69
C GLU A 80 -24.59 -11.60 9.20
N LEU A 81 -24.08 -12.66 9.81
CA LEU A 81 -23.73 -12.66 11.24
C LEU A 81 -22.51 -11.77 11.51
N ALA A 82 -21.49 -11.82 10.65
CA ALA A 82 -20.32 -10.97 10.76
C ALA A 82 -20.68 -9.48 10.55
N SER A 83 -21.47 -9.14 9.53
CA SER A 83 -21.91 -7.75 9.32
C SER A 83 -22.74 -7.21 10.49
N ARG A 84 -23.59 -8.02 11.13
CA ARG A 84 -24.30 -7.63 12.37
C ARG A 84 -23.37 -7.44 13.57
N GLN A 85 -22.30 -8.22 13.68
CA GLN A 85 -21.32 -8.13 14.76
C GLN A 85 -20.44 -6.87 14.62
N TRP A 86 -20.07 -6.49 13.40
CA TRP A 86 -19.21 -5.33 13.10
C TRP A 86 -19.89 -3.98 13.35
N VAL A 87 -21.22 -3.91 13.29
CA VAL A 87 -22.01 -2.68 13.54
C VAL A 87 -22.21 -2.39 15.05
N SER A 88 -21.65 -3.20 15.95
CA SER A 88 -21.76 -2.96 17.40
C SER A 88 -20.69 -1.95 17.90
N PRO A 89 -21.10 -0.88 18.61
CA PRO A 89 -20.19 0.20 19.03
C PRO A 89 -19.41 -0.18 20.29
N SER A 90 -18.55 -1.19 20.21
CA SER A 90 -17.51 -1.42 21.22
C SER A 90 -16.51 -2.47 20.74
N GLU A 91 -15.29 -2.00 20.48
CA GLU A 91 -14.03 -2.75 20.56
C GLU A 91 -13.74 -3.81 19.46
N GLY A 92 -13.11 -3.34 18.38
CA GLY A 92 -11.84 -3.92 17.91
C GLY A 92 -11.85 -4.92 16.74
N VAL A 93 -10.75 -4.81 15.98
CA VAL A 93 -9.98 -5.88 15.31
C VAL A 93 -10.07 -5.98 13.77
N LEU A 94 -8.87 -5.85 13.18
CA LEU A 94 -8.41 -6.11 11.81
C LEU A 94 -8.81 -5.12 10.71
N SER A 95 -8.19 -3.95 10.80
CA SER A 95 -7.97 -3.06 9.66
C SER A 95 -7.07 -3.75 8.63
N ILE A 96 -7.62 -4.15 7.49
CA ILE A 96 -6.86 -4.56 6.30
C ILE A 96 -6.35 -3.29 5.62
N ASN A 97 -5.54 -2.50 6.33
CA ASN A 97 -4.99 -1.26 5.81
C ASN A 97 -3.72 -1.58 5.00
N ALA A 98 -3.91 -1.93 3.73
CA ALA A 98 -2.84 -1.93 2.73
C ALA A 98 -2.59 -0.50 2.23
N GLY A 99 -2.23 0.41 3.14
CA GLY A 99 -1.80 1.77 2.80
C GLY A 99 -0.35 1.76 2.33
N GLY A 100 -0.13 1.44 1.06
CA GLY A 100 1.15 1.65 0.38
C GLY A 100 1.16 2.97 -0.38
N PHE A 101 2.33 3.53 -0.66
CA PHE A 101 2.50 4.56 -1.69
C PHE A 101 3.06 3.89 -2.95
N LEU A 102 2.69 4.37 -4.13
CA LEU A 102 3.22 3.92 -5.42
C LEU A 102 4.02 5.08 -6.04
N LEU A 103 5.27 4.84 -6.41
CA LEU A 103 6.16 5.85 -7.00
C LEU A 103 6.59 5.39 -8.38
N LEU A 104 6.27 6.17 -9.40
CA LEU A 104 6.70 5.95 -10.78
C LEU A 104 7.97 6.73 -11.13
#